data_AF-A0A9E2KCF2-F1
#
_entry.id   AF-A0A9E2KCF2-F1
#
_cell.length_a   1.000
_cell.length_b   1.000
_cell.length_c   1.000
_cell.angle_alpha   90.00
_cell.angle_beta   90.00
_cell.angle_gamma   90.00
#
_symmetry.space_group_name_H-M   'P 1'
#
loop_
_entity.id
_entity.type
_entity.pdbx_description
1 polymer ?
#
loop_
_entity_poly.entity_id
_entity_poly.type
_entity_poly.pdbx_seq_one_letter_code
_entity_poly.pdbx_strand_id
1 'polypeptide(L)'
;DEFLQNYIENGVIQDEINRVTEMISPYVQKDPTAFYTYEEFTKGVETIKTFISLRGESIRKQLTGEIPSTTEEQDTFTGELVDASSINLSDMGSNNMGKEPGSRGEMIRRK
;
A
#
# COMPACT_ATOMS: atom_id res chain seq x y z
N ASP A 1 16.64 -11.40 9.27
CA ASP A 1 16.15 -12.51 8.44
C ASP A 1 14.81 -13.07 8.91
N GLU A 2 14.71 -13.44 10.20
CA GLU A 2 13.49 -14.01 10.80
C GLU A 2 12.21 -13.21 10.55
N PHE A 3 12.27 -11.87 10.57
CA PHE A 3 11.09 -11.04 10.27
C PHE A 3 10.51 -11.30 8.88
N LEU A 4 11.35 -11.39 7.84
CA LEU A 4 10.87 -11.65 6.48
C LEU A 4 10.24 -13.05 6.40
N GLN A 5 10.93 -14.05 6.93
CA GLN A 5 10.46 -15.44 6.92
C GLN A 5 9.13 -15.60 7.67
N ASN A 6 9.06 -15.05 8.88
CA ASN A 6 7.95 -15.31 9.82
C ASN A 6 6.76 -14.37 9.67
N TYR A 7 6.88 -13.27 8.92
CA TYR A 7 5.78 -12.30 8.78
C TYR A 7 5.43 -11.96 7.35
N ILE A 8 6.40 -11.94 6.43
CA ILE A 8 6.19 -11.49 5.04
C ILE A 8 6.05 -12.69 4.11
N GLU A 9 7.05 -13.56 4.08
CA GLU A 9 7.17 -14.69 3.15
C GLU A 9 6.21 -15.83 3.50
N ASN A 10 5.86 -16.01 4.77
CA ASN A 10 4.88 -16.99 5.22
C ASN A 10 3.42 -16.49 5.16
N GLY A 11 3.17 -15.28 4.67
CA GLY A 11 1.83 -14.75 4.45
C GLY A 11 1.12 -14.16 5.68
N VAL A 12 1.72 -14.18 6.88
CA VAL A 12 1.07 -13.69 8.11
C VAL A 12 0.58 -12.24 7.98
N ILE A 13 1.37 -11.35 7.38
CA ILE A 13 0.94 -9.96 7.16
C ILE A 13 -0.18 -9.85 6.13
N GLN A 14 -0.18 -10.70 5.09
CA GLN A 14 -1.27 -10.71 4.11
C GLN A 14 -2.59 -11.17 4.75
N ASP A 15 -2.53 -12.20 5.59
CA ASP A 15 -3.67 -12.69 6.35
C ASP A 15 -4.19 -11.64 7.34
N GLU A 16 -3.30 -10.93 8.02
CA GLU A 16 -3.68 -9.86 8.94
C GLU A 16 -4.35 -8.68 8.20
N ILE A 17 -3.84 -8.29 7.04
CA ILE A 17 -4.47 -7.27 6.20
C ILE A 17 -5.87 -7.72 5.77
N ASN A 18 -6.01 -8.97 5.31
CA ASN A 18 -7.31 -9.51 4.91
C ASN A 18 -8.29 -9.52 6.11
N ARG A 19 -7.84 -10.00 7.27
CA ARG A 19 -8.64 -10.07 8.51
C ARG A 19 -9.13 -8.69 8.92
N VAL A 20 -8.24 -7.69 8.97
CA VAL A 20 -8.62 -6.32 9.35
C VAL A 20 -9.54 -5.70 8.29
N THR A 21 -9.25 -5.91 7.01
CA THR A 21 -10.09 -5.43 5.90
C THR A 21 -11.50 -5.98 6.00
N GLU A 22 -11.66 -7.27 6.24
CA GLU A 22 -12.96 -7.92 6.42
C GLU A 22 -13.71 -7.35 7.64
N MET A 23 -13.00 -7.15 8.76
CA MET A 23 -13.58 -6.57 9.97
C MET A 23 -14.13 -5.15 9.75
N ILE A 24 -13.42 -4.30 9.00
CA ILE A 24 -13.79 -2.88 8.86
C ILE A 24 -14.62 -2.58 7.62
N SER A 25 -14.57 -3.43 6.59
CA SER A 25 -15.25 -3.21 5.30
C SER A 25 -16.74 -2.85 5.43
N PRO A 26 -17.56 -3.53 6.26
CA PRO A 26 -18.98 -3.18 6.42
C PRO A 26 -19.21 -1.78 7.00
N TYR A 27 -18.26 -1.28 7.80
CA TYR A 27 -18.31 0.04 8.41
C TYR A 27 -17.87 1.11 7.40
N VAL A 28 -16.80 0.84 6.64
CA VAL A 28 -16.35 1.72 5.55
C VAL A 28 -17.46 1.90 4.50
N GLN A 29 -18.15 0.83 4.12
CA GLN A 29 -19.21 0.89 3.12
C GLN A 29 -20.44 1.71 3.58
N LYS A 30 -20.70 1.77 4.89
CA LYS A 30 -21.89 2.40 5.47
C LYS A 30 -21.64 3.79 6.03
N ASP A 31 -20.39 4.24 6.07
CA ASP A 31 -20.03 5.52 6.66
C ASP A 31 -20.43 6.68 5.73
N PRO A 32 -21.44 7.50 6.10
CA PRO A 32 -21.86 8.64 5.30
C PRO A 32 -20.88 9.82 5.35
N THR A 33 -19.87 9.74 6.22
CA THR A 33 -18.83 10.76 6.41
C THR A 33 -17.48 10.37 5.83
N ALA A 34 -17.40 9.22 5.15
CA ALA A 34 -16.16 8.74 4.55
C ALA A 34 -15.59 9.74 3.54
N PHE A 35 -14.29 10.01 3.65
CA PHE A 35 -13.55 10.86 2.72
C PHE A 35 -13.25 10.20 1.37
N TYR A 36 -13.39 8.87 1.32
CA TYR A 36 -13.08 8.03 0.17
C TYR A 36 -14.20 7.05 -0.08
N THR A 37 -14.34 6.63 -1.33
CA THR A 37 -15.27 5.59 -1.74
C THR A 37 -14.82 4.21 -1.25
N TYR A 38 -15.76 3.27 -1.13
CA TYR A 38 -15.43 1.89 -0.82
C TYR A 38 -14.49 1.25 -1.87
N GLU A 39 -14.63 1.64 -3.15
CA GLU A 39 -13.74 1.21 -4.22
C GLU A 39 -12.29 1.70 -3.99
N GLU A 40 -12.10 2.99 -3.67
CA GLU A 40 -10.79 3.54 -3.32
C GLU A 40 -10.19 2.84 -2.09
N PHE A 41 -11.00 2.52 -1.08
CA PHE A 41 -10.56 1.71 0.06
C PHE A 41 -10.04 0.32 -0.38
N THR A 42 -10.83 -0.43 -1.16
CA THR A 42 -10.41 -1.76 -1.63
C THR A 42 -9.17 -1.71 -2.50
N LYS A 43 -9.05 -0.67 -3.34
CA LYS A 43 -7.85 -0.45 -4.16
C LYS A 43 -6.63 -0.17 -3.29
N GLY A 44 -6.77 0.67 -2.26
CA GLY A 44 -5.71 0.94 -1.30
C GLY A 44 -5.23 -0.31 -0.57
N VAL A 45 -6.16 -1.19 -0.16
CA VAL A 45 -5.81 -2.49 0.46
C VAL A 45 -4.97 -3.36 -0.47
N GLU A 46 -5.38 -3.52 -1.74
CA GLU A 46 -4.62 -4.33 -2.71
C GLU A 46 -3.25 -3.71 -3.04
N THR A 47 -3.17 -2.38 -3.11
CA THR A 47 -1.89 -1.67 -3.28
C THR A 47 -0.96 -1.88 -2.08
N ILE A 48 -1.46 -1.83 -0.84
CA ILE A 48 -0.67 -2.13 0.38
C ILE A 48 -0.13 -3.55 0.35
N LYS A 49 -0.98 -4.53 -0.02
CA LYS A 49 -0.59 -5.94 -0.13
C LYS A 49 0.55 -6.12 -1.13
N THR A 50 0.43 -5.50 -2.30
CA THR A 50 1.46 -5.53 -3.35
C THR A 50 2.76 -4.86 -2.89
N PHE A 51 2.64 -3.68 -2.27
CA PHE A 51 3.78 -2.93 -1.73
C PHE A 51 4.59 -3.74 -0.73
N ILE A 52 3.93 -4.38 0.23
CA ILE A 52 4.61 -5.16 1.27
C ILE A 52 5.34 -6.36 0.65
N SER A 53 4.73 -7.05 -0.32
CA SER A 53 5.37 -8.17 -1.01
C SER A 53 6.64 -7.74 -1.75
N LEU A 54 6.56 -6.68 -2.57
CA LEU A 54 7.72 -6.17 -3.30
C LEU A 54 8.80 -5.60 -2.37
N ARG A 55 8.39 -4.97 -1.27
CA ARG A 55 9.33 -4.49 -0.25
C ARG A 55 10.05 -5.66 0.42
N GLY A 56 9.34 -6.75 0.72
CA GLY A 56 9.93 -7.99 1.22
C GLY A 56 10.98 -8.55 0.28
N GLU A 57 10.66 -8.66 -1.01
CA GLU A 57 11.61 -9.09 -2.05
C GLU A 57 12.84 -8.19 -2.12
N SER A 58 12.66 -6.87 -2.10
CA SER A 58 13.75 -5.90 -2.15
C SER A 58 14.69 -6.04 -0.95
N ILE A 59 14.15 -6.21 0.26
CA ILE A 59 14.96 -6.42 1.47
C ILE A 59 15.66 -7.78 1.41
N ARG A 60 14.98 -8.83 0.94
CA ARG A 60 15.59 -10.17 0.77
C ARG A 60 16.81 -10.10 -0.15
N LYS A 61 16.68 -9.47 -1.32
CA LYS A 61 17.78 -9.30 -2.29
C LYS A 61 18.93 -8.45 -1.75
N GLN A 62 18.64 -7.47 -0.89
CA GLN A 62 19.69 -6.72 -0.19
C GLN A 62 20.44 -7.57 0.84
N LEU A 63 19.73 -8.41 1.59
CA LEU A 63 20.32 -9.31 2.59
C LEU A 63 21.16 -10.43 1.96
N THR A 64 20.79 -10.90 0.76
CA THR A 64 21.56 -11.90 -0.01
C THR A 64 22.70 -11.29 -0.81
N GLY A 65 22.77 -9.96 -0.91
CA GLY A 65 23.78 -9.24 -1.69
C GLY A 65 23.53 -9.20 -3.19
N GLU A 66 22.33 -9.57 -3.65
CA GLU A 66 21.92 -9.48 -5.06
C GLU A 66 21.67 -8.03 -5.50
N ILE A 67 21.17 -7.18 -4.59
CA ILE A 67 20.93 -5.75 -4.80
C ILE A 67 21.71 -4.96 -3.72
N PRO A 68 22.31 -3.79 -4.05
CA PRO A 68 22.98 -2.96 -3.05
C PRO A 68 22.02 -2.42 -1.98
N SER A 69 22.51 -2.16 -0.78
CA SER A 69 21.65 -1.81 0.38
C SER A 69 21.55 -0.30 0.66
N THR A 70 22.39 0.51 0.01
CA THR A 70 22.41 1.96 0.17
C THR A 70 21.90 2.67 -1.08
N THR A 71 21.36 3.87 -0.91
CA THR A 71 20.87 4.69 -2.03
C THR A 71 22.00 5.00 -3.00
N GLU A 72 23.17 5.38 -2.49
CA GLU A 72 24.32 5.76 -3.29
C GLU A 72 24.83 4.60 -4.17
N GLU A 73 24.81 3.37 -3.64
CA GLU A 73 25.18 2.19 -4.42
C GLU A 73 24.09 1.81 -5.44
N GLN A 74 22.81 1.94 -5.09
CA GLN A 74 21.71 1.66 -6.02
C GLN A 74 21.67 2.67 -7.18
N ASP A 75 22.01 3.94 -6.94
CA ASP A 75 22.07 4.98 -7.98
C ASP A 75 23.08 4.66 -9.09
N THR A 76 24.13 3.90 -8.76
CA THR A 76 25.19 3.49 -9.69
C THR A 76 25.10 2.01 -10.09
N PHE A 77 24.10 1.29 -9.58
CA PHE A 77 23.89 -0.13 -9.86
C PHE A 77 23.37 -0.32 -11.29
N THR A 78 23.97 -1.24 -12.03
CA THR A 78 23.60 -1.52 -13.42
C THR A 78 22.74 -2.77 -13.58
N GLY A 79 22.50 -3.51 -12.50
CA GLY A 79 21.59 -4.65 -12.47
C GLY A 79 20.13 -4.22 -12.28
N GLU A 80 19.23 -5.20 -12.25
CA GLU A 80 17.80 -4.96 -12.07
C GLU A 80 17.45 -4.84 -10.59
N LEU A 81 16.78 -3.74 -10.23
CA LEU A 81 16.10 -3.61 -8.94
C LEU A 81 14.73 -4.32 -8.99
N VAL A 82 14.08 -4.45 -7.84
CA VAL A 82 12.71 -4.97 -7.79
C VAL A 82 11.76 -4.00 -8.49
N ASP A 83 11.01 -4.49 -9.48
CA ASP A 83 10.06 -3.70 -10.25
C ASP A 83 8.82 -3.37 -9.41
N ALA A 84 8.64 -2.08 -9.12
CA ALA A 84 7.49 -1.54 -8.41
C ALA A 84 6.64 -0.61 -9.30
N SER A 85 6.83 -0.64 -10.63
CA SER A 85 6.14 0.22 -11.59
C SER A 85 4.60 0.06 -11.58
N SER A 86 4.10 -1.08 -11.12
CA SER A 86 2.67 -1.34 -10.96
C SER A 86 2.04 -0.66 -9.74
N ILE A 87 2.85 -0.11 -8.81
CA ILE A 87 2.35 0.54 -7.60
C ILE A 87 2.15 2.03 -7.84
N ASN A 88 0.95 2.52 -7.53
CA ASN A 88 0.69 3.94 -7.39
C ASN A 88 0.50 4.30 -5.92
N LEU A 89 1.46 5.04 -5.34
CA LEU A 89 1.42 5.43 -3.93
C LEU A 89 0.15 6.23 -3.55
N SER A 90 -0.45 6.94 -4.50
CA SER A 90 -1.68 7.70 -4.23
C SER A 90 -2.90 6.82 -3.97
N ASP A 91 -2.87 5.53 -4.37
CA ASP A 91 -3.94 4.57 -4.09
C ASP A 91 -4.00 4.19 -2.61
N MET A 92 -2.90 4.34 -1.86
CA MET A 92 -2.85 4.09 -0.42
C MET A 92 -3.33 5.31 0.41
N GLY A 93 -3.88 6.32 -0.25
CA GLY A 93 -4.28 7.58 0.36
C GLY A 93 -3.18 8.64 0.30
N SER A 94 -3.59 9.90 0.40
CA SER A 94 -2.67 11.03 0.53
C SER A 94 -3.12 11.91 1.69
N ASN A 95 -2.16 12.37 2.50
CA ASN A 95 -2.40 13.36 3.53
C ASN A 95 -2.66 14.72 2.86
N ASN A 96 -3.85 14.90 2.30
CA ASN A 96 -4.29 16.16 1.71
C ASN A 96 -4.78 17.13 2.80
N MET A 97 -4.07 17.22 3.92
CA MET A 97 -4.31 18.12 5.06
C MET A 97 -4.03 19.61 4.73
N GLY A 98 -4.23 20.01 3.48
CA GLY A 98 -3.87 21.35 2.99
C GLY A 98 -4.51 21.78 1.67
N LYS A 99 -5.45 21.02 1.09
CA LYS A 99 -6.30 21.54 0.02
C LYS A 99 -7.74 21.61 0.52
N GLU A 100 -8.35 22.77 0.30
CA GLU A 100 -9.69 23.12 0.76
C GLU A 100 -10.72 22.01 0.51
N PRO A 101 -11.57 21.70 1.51
CA PRO A 101 -12.73 20.86 1.30
C PRO A 101 -13.76 21.62 0.44
N GLY A 102 -13.67 21.48 -0.89
CA GLY A 102 -14.60 22.19 -1.79
C GLY A 102 -14.51 21.89 -3.29
N SER A 103 -13.57 21.06 -3.75
CA SER A 103 -13.36 20.88 -5.21
C SER A 103 -13.63 19.47 -5.75
N ARG A 104 -14.61 18.74 -5.19
CA ARG A 104 -15.19 17.57 -5.88
C ARG A 104 -16.71 17.71 -5.92
N GLY A 105 -17.24 17.63 -7.14
CA GLY A 105 -18.55 18.16 -7.54
C GLY A 105 -19.76 17.48 -6.89
N GLU A 106 -20.84 18.26 -6.89
CA GLU A 106 -22.24 17.85 -6.76
C GLU A 106 -22.58 16.85 -5.65
N MET A 107 -22.68 17.40 -4.42
CA MET A 107 -23.65 16.89 -3.45
C MET A 107 -25.07 17.09 -4.01
N ILE A 108 -25.61 16.05 -4.64
CA ILE A 108 -27.06 15.94 -4.85
C ILE A 108 -27.71 15.77 -3.48
N ARG A 109 -28.21 16.88 -2.93
CA ARG A 109 -29.19 16.85 -1.84
C ARG A 109 -30.45 16.14 -2.35
N ARG A 110 -30.84 15.03 -1.71
CA ARG A 110 -32.23 14.59 -1.75
C ARG A 110 -32.79 14.50 -0.33
N LYS A 111 -34.04 14.96 -0.26
CA LYS A 111 -34.85 15.37 0.89
C LYS A 111 -35.00 14.31 1.97
#